data_AF-Q8L6R6-F1
#
_entry.id   AF-Q8L6R6-F1
#
_cell.length_a   1.000
_cell.length_b   1.000
_cell.length_c   1.000
_cell.angle_alpha   90.00
_cell.angle_beta   90.00
_cell.angle_gamma   90.00
#
_symmetry.space_group_name_H-M   'P 1'
#
loop_
_entity.id
_entity.type
_entity.pdbx_description
1 polymer ?
#
loop_
_entity_poly.entity_id
_entity_poly.type
_entity_poly.pdbx_seq_one_letter_code
_entity_poly.pdbx_strand_id
1 'polypeptide(L)' 'RLRWLNYLRPDIKRGNISIEEEELIIRLHKLLGNRWSLIAGRLPGR' A
#
# COMPACT_ATOMS: atom_id res chain seq x y z
N ARG A 1 -7.78 2.39 -12.81
CA ARG A 1 -8.39 2.58 -11.48
C ARG A 1 -7.62 1.72 -10.48
N LEU A 2 -6.91 2.32 -9.52
CA LEU A 2 -6.06 1.61 -8.54
C LEU A 2 -6.94 0.86 -7.52
N ARG A 3 -7.43 -0.33 -7.89
CA ARG A 3 -8.30 -1.16 -7.04
C ARG A 3 -7.67 -1.53 -5.70
N TRP A 4 -6.34 -1.50 -5.59
CA TRP A 4 -5.65 -1.84 -4.34
C TRP A 4 -5.92 -0.83 -3.23
N LEU A 5 -6.29 0.40 -3.57
CA LEU A 5 -6.71 1.42 -2.61
C LEU A 5 -7.99 1.01 -1.85
N ASN A 6 -8.81 0.10 -2.39
CA ASN A 6 -10.00 -0.41 -1.70
C ASN A 6 -9.67 -1.46 -0.64
N TYR A 7 -8.45 -2.03 -0.64
CA TYR A 7 -8.01 -2.96 0.40
C TYR A 7 -7.41 -2.26 1.62
N LEU A 8 -7.34 -0.93 1.58
CA LEU A 8 -6.95 -0.11 2.71
C LEU A 8 -8.16 -0.05 3.68
N ARG A 9 -7.98 -0.64 4.87
CA ARG A 9 -8.88 -0.58 6.04
C ARG A 9 -9.51 0.82 6.25
N PRO A 10 -10.73 0.90 6.82
CA PRO A 10 -11.41 2.17 7.07
C PRO A 10 -10.69 3.10 8.07
N ASP A 11 -9.81 2.57 8.92
CA ASP A 11 -9.01 3.34 9.89
C ASP A 11 -7.76 4.01 9.29
N ILE A 12 -7.55 3.84 7.98
CA ILE A 12 -6.38 4.35 7.28
C ILE A 12 -6.57 5.81 6.97
N LYS A 13 -5.53 6.60 7.25
CA LYS A 13 -5.46 7.99 6.82
C LYS A 13 -5.68 8.06 5.31
N ARG A 14 -6.87 8.54 4.91
CA ARG A 14 -7.22 8.90 3.53
C ARG A 14 -6.50 10.18 3.06
N GLY A 15 -5.26 10.37 3.53
CA GLY A 15 -4.37 11.41 3.05
C GLY A 15 -3.54 10.91 1.87
N ASN A 16 -2.84 11.83 1.21
CA ASN A 16 -1.90 11.50 0.15
C ASN A 16 -0.91 10.43 0.61
N ILE A 17 -0.54 9.53 -0.31
CA ILE A 17 0.57 8.59 -0.10
C ILE A 17 1.84 9.44 0.04
N SER A 18 2.57 9.25 1.14
CA SER A 18 3.89 9.88 1.33
C SER A 18 4.92 9.27 0.37
N ILE A 19 5.98 10.00 0.08
CA ILE A 19 7.03 9.52 -0.84
C ILE A 19 7.66 8.23 -0.30
N GLU A 20 7.82 8.13 1.02
CA GLU A 20 8.33 6.94 1.71
C GLU A 20 7.42 5.73 1.51
N GLU A 21 6.10 5.93 1.58
CA GLU A 21 5.13 4.87 1.32
C GLU A 21 5.13 4.45 -0.15
N GLU A 22 5.30 5.37 -1.10
CA GLU A 22 5.41 5.06 -2.52
C GLU A 22 6.67 4.22 -2.81
N GLU A 23 7.82 4.61 -2.27
CA GLU A 23 9.05 3.81 -2.40
C GLU A 23 8.92 2.42 -1.78
N LEU A 24 8.24 2.32 -0.64
CA LEU A 24 8.00 1.04 0.02
C LEU A 24 7.06 0.16 -0.81
N ILE A 25 5.99 0.73 -1.39
CA ILE A 25 5.09 0.04 -2.32
C ILE A 25 5.88 -0.51 -3.51
N ILE A 26 6.74 0.31 -4.13
CA ILE A 26 7.55 -0.12 -5.28
C ILE A 26 8.50 -1.26 -4.88
N ARG A 27 9.18 -1.16 -3.73
CA ARG A 27 10.08 -2.21 -3.22
C ARG A 27 9.32 -3.50 -2.93
N LEU A 28 8.19 -3.41 -2.26
CA LEU A 28 7.36 -4.58 -1.92
C LEU A 28 6.72 -5.19 -3.16
N HIS A 29 6.33 -4.41 -4.16
CA HIS A 29 5.81 -4.92 -5.43
C HIS A 29 6.88 -5.66 -6.22
N LYS A 30 8.12 -5.13 -6.28
CA LYS A 30 9.27 -5.86 -6.86
C LYS A 30 9.53 -7.20 -6.18
N LEU A 31 9.33 -7.27 -4.85
CA LEU A 31 9.59 -8.49 -4.07
C LEU A 31 8.43 -9.50 -4.10
N LEU A 32 7.19 -9.01 -4.02
CA LEU A 32 5.98 -9.83 -3.77
C LEU A 32 5.08 -9.94 -5.02
N GLY A 33 5.35 -9.17 -6.07
CA GLY A 33 4.50 -9.05 -7.24
C GLY A 33 3.14 -8.45 -6.92
N ASN A 34 2.09 -8.92 -7.60
CA ASN A 34 0.72 -8.39 -7.47
C ASN A 34 -0.02 -8.82 -6.18
N ARG A 35 0.70 -9.16 -5.10
CA ARG A 35 0.14 -9.57 -3.80
C ARG A 35 -0.29 -8.36 -2.96
N TRP A 36 -1.21 -7.55 -3.48
CA TRP A 36 -1.60 -6.27 -2.90
C TRP A 36 -2.09 -6.33 -1.45
N SER A 37 -2.88 -7.35 -1.07
CA SER A 37 -3.34 -7.52 0.32
C SER A 37 -2.17 -7.69 1.30
N LEU A 38 -1.11 -8.36 0.85
CA LEU A 38 0.09 -8.62 1.64
C LEU A 38 1.03 -7.40 1.66
N ILE A 39 1.05 -6.61 0.58
CA ILE A 39 1.76 -5.32 0.52
C ILE A 39 1.09 -4.32 1.45
N ALA A 40 -0.24 -4.18 1.37
CA ALA A 40 -1.03 -3.26 2.18
C ALA A 40 -0.81 -3.50 3.68
N GLY A 41 -0.89 -4.76 4.14
CA GLY A 41 -0.64 -5.09 5.56
C GLY A 41 0.80 -4.88 6.05
N ARG A 42 1.75 -4.48 5.18
CA ARG A 42 3.12 -4.10 5.55
C ARG A 42 3.37 -2.61 5.49
N LEU A 43 2.41 -1.81 5.04
CA LEU A 43 2.54 -0.36 5.02
C LEU A 43 2.21 0.18 6.43
N PRO A 44 3.14 0.84 7.12
CA PRO A 44 2.87 1.35 8.46
C PRO A 44 1.76 2.41 8.41
N GLY A 45 0.69 2.22 9.17
CA GLY A 45 -0.50 3.09 9.12
C GLY A 45 -1.48 2.77 7.98
N ARG A 46 -1.29 1.64 7.29
CA ARG A 46 -2.08 1.12 6.17
C ARG A 46 -2.31 -0.39 6.23
#